data_AF-A0A9E5PRA3-F1
#
_entry.id   AF-A0A9E5PRA3-F1
#
_cell.length_a   1.000
_cell.length_b   1.000
_cell.length_c   1.000
_cell.angle_alpha   90.00
_cell.angle_beta   90.00
_cell.angle_gamma   90.00
#
_symmetry.space_group_name_H-M   'P 1'
#
loop_
_entity.id
_entity.type
_entity.pdbx_description
1 polymer ?
#
loop_
_entity_poly.entity_id
_entity_poly.type
_entity_poly.pdbx_seq_one_letter_code
_entity_poly.pdbx_strand_id
1 'polypeptide(L)' 'GQINAEGAAAFVDFITSSEAQEMIRRFGLEEFGEPLFVPDAYLESTAGAEAD' A
#
# COMPACT_ATOMS: atom_id res chain seq x y z
N GLY A 1 13.21 -14.46 22.84
CA GLY A 1 13.05 -13.03 22.51
C GLY A 1 11.64 -12.62 22.86
N GLN A 2 11.46 -11.40 23.37
CA GLN A 2 10.13 -10.85 23.63
C GLN A 2 9.57 -10.28 22.32
N ILE A 3 8.35 -10.67 21.96
CA ILE A 3 7.66 -10.15 20.78
C ILE A 3 6.93 -8.86 21.17
N ASN A 4 7.05 -7.81 20.35
CA ASN A 4 6.27 -6.57 20.51
C ASN A 4 4.93 -6.70 19.75
N ALA A 5 3.93 -7.31 20.40
CA ALA A 5 2.62 -7.55 19.79
C ALA A 5 1.84 -6.25 19.52
N GLU A 6 1.94 -5.27 20.42
CA GLU A 6 1.26 -3.97 20.26
C GLU A 6 1.79 -3.20 19.06
N GLY A 7 3.13 -3.14 18.91
CA GLY A 7 3.75 -2.51 17.75
C GLY A 7 3.41 -3.21 16.44
N ALA A 8 3.26 -4.54 16.45
CA ALA A 8 2.83 -5.28 15.27
C ALA A 8 1.39 -4.92 14.86
N ALA A 9 0.45 -4.84 15.83
CA ALA A 9 -0.92 -4.43 15.55
C ALA A 9 -0.99 -2.99 15.01
N ALA A 10 -0.30 -2.05 15.65
CA ALA A 10 -0.24 -0.65 15.20
C ALA A 10 0.35 -0.51 13.79
N PHE A 11 1.35 -1.34 13.45
CA PHE A 11 1.93 -1.34 12.11
C PHE A 11 0.96 -1.89 11.07
N VAL A 12 0.19 -2.94 11.38
CA VAL A 12 -0.85 -3.47 10.48
C VAL A 12 -1.92 -2.41 10.20
N ASP A 13 -2.40 -1.73 11.23
CA ASP A 13 -3.38 -0.65 11.08
C ASP A 13 -2.82 0.50 10.23
N PHE A 14 -1.57 0.88 10.46
CA PHE A 14 -0.90 1.91 9.67
C PHE A 14 -0.71 1.49 8.21
N ILE A 15 -0.09 0.33 7.94
CA ILE A 15 0.31 -0.05 6.58
C ILE A 15 -0.90 -0.35 5.69
N THR A 16 -2.04 -0.74 6.26
CA THR A 16 -3.30 -0.96 5.54
C THR A 16 -4.18 0.30 5.42
N SER A 17 -3.83 1.39 6.11
CA SER A 17 -4.57 2.65 6.05
C SER A 17 -4.54 3.27 4.65
N SER A 18 -5.58 4.05 4.30
CA SER A 18 -5.64 4.75 3.00
C SER A 18 -4.46 5.70 2.78
N GLU A 19 -3.93 6.30 3.84
CA GLU A 19 -2.76 7.19 3.77
C GLU A 19 -1.49 6.41 3.37
N ALA A 20 -1.23 5.29 4.05
CA ALA A 20 -0.08 4.45 3.72
C ALA A 20 -0.22 3.81 2.33
N GLN A 21 -1.42 3.37 1.96
CA GLN A 21 -1.70 2.81 0.63
C GLN A 21 -1.47 3.85 -0.47
N GLU A 22 -1.79 5.13 -0.24
CA GLU A 22 -1.48 6.19 -1.19
C GLU A 22 0.01 6.53 -1.26
N MET A 23 0.74 6.42 -0.14
CA MET A 23 2.19 6.52 -0.13
C MET A 23 2.83 5.39 -0.97
N ILE A 24 2.36 4.15 -0.79
CA ILE A 24 2.80 2.98 -1.57
C ILE A 24 2.55 3.21 -3.06
N ARG A 25 1.36 3.70 -3.43
CA ARG A 25 0.98 4.00 -4.84
C ARG A 25 1.94 4.98 -5.52
N ARG A 26 2.47 5.95 -4.77
CA ARG A 26 3.32 7.01 -5.32
C ARG A 26 4.81 6.71 -5.27
N PHE A 27 5.20 5.65 -4.58
CA PHE A 27 6.59 5.31 -4.40
C PHE A 27 7.26 4.99 -5.75
N GLY A 28 8.34 5.70 -6.04
CA GLY A 28 9.13 5.56 -7.27
C GLY A 28 8.75 6.51 -8.40
N LEU A 29 7.62 7.22 -8.32
CA LEU A 29 7.21 8.16 -9.37
C LEU A 29 8.24 9.26 -9.63
N GLU A 30 8.79 9.85 -8.57
CA GLU A 30 9.73 10.97 -8.70
C GLU A 30 11.09 10.53 -9.26
N GLU A 31 11.60 9.38 -8.82
CA GLU A 31 12.95 8.92 -9.17
C GLU A 31 12.99 8.08 -10.45
N PHE A 32 11.95 7.28 -10.70
CA PHE A 32 11.90 6.29 -11.79
C PHE A 32 10.85 6.62 -12.86
N GLY A 33 9.97 7.60 -12.61
CA GLY A 33 8.90 7.98 -13.54
C GLY A 33 7.68 7.05 -13.51
N GLU A 34 7.68 6.01 -12.67
CA GLU A 34 6.59 5.03 -12.55
C GLU A 34 6.42 4.52 -11.11
N PRO A 35 5.21 4.04 -10.73
CA PRO A 35 5.02 3.35 -9.46
C PRO A 35 5.80 2.04 -9.43
N LEU A 36 6.54 1.80 -8.35
CA LEU A 36 7.27 0.54 -8.17
C LEU A 36 6.46 -0.53 -7.43
N PHE A 37 5.38 -0.14 -6.77
CA PHE A 37 4.55 -1.01 -5.96
C PHE A 37 3.08 -0.83 -6.31
N VAL A 38 2.34 -1.93 -6.25
CA VAL A 38 0.88 -1.94 -6.36
C VAL A 38 0.31 -1.96 -4.94
N PRO A 39 -0.45 -0.93 -4.52
CA PRO A 39 -1.09 -0.95 -3.21
C PRO A 39 -2.17 -2.03 -3.18
N ASP A 40 -2.44 -2.60 -2.02
CA ASP A 40 -3.49 -3.60 -1.82
C ASP A 40 -4.87 -3.06 -2.22
N ALA A 41 -5.14 -1.79 -1.87
CA ALA A 41 -6.35 -1.06 -2.26
C ALA A 41 -6.53 -0.85 -3.78
N TYR A 42 -5.54 -1.23 -4.60
CA TYR A 42 -5.65 -1.22 -6.06
C TYR A 42 -6.56 -2.34 -6.59
N LEU A 43 -6.61 -3.51 -5.92
CA LEU A 43 -7.40 -4.67 -6.38
C LEU A 43 -8.91 -4.38 -6.43
N GLU A 44 -9.42 -3.50 -5.56
CA GLU A 44 -10.83 -3.08 -5.62
C GLU A 44 -11.11 -2.10 -6.77
N SER A 45 -10.13 -1.32 -7.19
CA SER A 45 -10.30 -0.27 -8.20
C SER A 45 -10.08 -0.76 -9.64
N THR A 46 -9.28 -1.81 -9.86
CA THR A 46 -9.02 -2.35 -11.21
C THR A 46 -9.83 -3.57 -11.60
N ALA A 47 -10.55 -4.19 -10.66
CA ALA A 47 -11.60 -5.15 -11.01
C ALA A 47 -12.68 -4.55 -11.94
N GLY A 48 -12.75 -3.21 -12.06
CA GLY A 48 -13.61 -2.51 -13.02
C GLY A 48 -12.89 -1.85 -14.21
N ALA A 49 -11.56 -1.94 -14.32
CA ALA A 49 -10.78 -1.22 -15.34
C ALA A 49 -10.15 -2.13 -16.42
N GLU A 50 -10.17 -3.46 -16.25
CA GLU A 50 -9.77 -4.42 -17.29
C GLU A 50 -10.97 -4.95 -18.08
N ALA A 51 -11.74 -4.03 -18.65
CA ALA A 51 -12.75 -4.33 -19.67
C ALA A 51 -12.55 -3.38 -20.86
N ASP A 52 -11.45 -3.58 -21.59
CA ASP A 52 -11.34 -3.32 -23.04
C ASP A 52 -10.41 -4.38 -23.65
#